data_AF-A0A9X9A3R2-F1
#
_entry.id   AF-A0A9X9A3R2-F1
#
_cell.length_a   1.000
_cell.length_b   1.000
_cell.length_c   1.000
_cell.angle_alpha   90.00
_cell.angle_beta   90.00
_cell.angle_gamma   90.00
#
_symmetry.space_group_name_H-M   'P 1'
#
loop_
_entity.id
_entity.type
_entity.pdbx_description
1 polymer ?
#
loop_
_entity_poly.entity_id
_entity_poly.type
_entity_poly.pdbx_seq_one_letter_code
_entity_poly.pdbx_strand_id
1 'polypeptide(L)'
;MEAFIRSDQYNFIKSQAYILANGHATANDRGVIQALKSLAIEKIIHVFENLTDEQKELIDTVLTVQNREDAESFLMKINPYVIPFQEVTAQTLKKLFPKAKKLKLPDMEEIDMKEISYLSWIDKGSSRKFIIAKNDKNKFVGLQGTFQSLNKKSICSLCHGHEEVGMFLV
;
A
#
# COMPACT_ATOMS: atom_id res chain seq x y z
N MET A 1 -8.94 20.86 2.11
CA MET A 1 -9.03 19.53 2.75
C MET A 1 -7.69 19.13 3.34
N GLU A 2 -7.69 18.55 4.53
CA GLU A 2 -6.50 17.89 5.13
C GLU A 2 -6.31 16.48 4.54
N ALA A 3 -5.13 15.89 4.77
CA ALA A 3 -4.86 14.51 4.37
C ALA A 3 -5.70 13.52 5.19
N PHE A 4 -6.36 12.59 4.51
CA PHE A 4 -7.32 11.65 5.11
C PHE A 4 -7.19 10.21 4.59
N ILE A 5 -6.41 10.00 3.53
CA ILE A 5 -6.24 8.70 2.88
C ILE A 5 -5.02 8.02 3.49
N ARG A 6 -5.17 6.89 4.17
CA ARG A 6 -4.02 6.10 4.64
C ARG A 6 -3.32 5.41 3.46
N SER A 7 -2.03 5.08 3.60
CA SER A 7 -1.27 4.38 2.55
C SER A 7 -1.91 3.06 2.09
N ASP A 8 -2.52 2.29 2.99
CA ASP A 8 -3.26 1.06 2.64
C ASP A 8 -4.49 1.34 1.78
N GLN A 9 -5.24 2.40 2.10
CA GLN A 9 -6.40 2.84 1.32
C GLN A 9 -5.95 3.39 -0.04
N TYR A 10 -4.87 4.19 -0.09
CA TYR A 10 -4.30 4.69 -1.33
C TYR A 10 -3.87 3.56 -2.27
N ASN A 11 -3.14 2.56 -1.76
CA ASN A 11 -2.74 1.40 -2.54
C ASN A 11 -3.93 0.58 -3.03
N PHE A 12 -4.98 0.45 -2.22
CA PHE A 12 -6.22 -0.19 -2.64
C PHE A 12 -6.90 0.60 -3.76
N ILE A 13 -7.05 1.91 -3.62
CA ILE A 13 -7.60 2.82 -4.64
C ILE A 13 -6.79 2.72 -5.94
N LYS A 14 -5.45 2.74 -5.86
CA LYS A 14 -4.52 2.53 -6.98
C LYS A 14 -4.81 1.21 -7.70
N SER A 15 -5.00 0.12 -6.97
CA SER A 15 -5.36 -1.17 -7.56
C SER A 15 -6.70 -1.11 -8.31
N GLN A 16 -7.72 -0.45 -7.75
CA GLN A 16 -9.03 -0.34 -8.38
C GLN A 16 -8.99 0.56 -9.63
N ALA A 17 -8.25 1.67 -9.60
CA ALA A 17 -8.05 2.53 -10.77
C ALA A 17 -7.39 1.76 -11.93
N TYR A 18 -6.40 0.92 -11.64
CA TYR A 18 -5.76 0.08 -12.67
C TYR A 18 -6.66 -1.03 -13.18
N ILE A 19 -7.51 -1.61 -12.32
CA ILE A 19 -8.55 -2.56 -12.75
C ILE A 19 -9.53 -1.89 -13.72
N LEU A 20 -9.94 -0.65 -13.45
CA LEU A 20 -10.83 0.11 -14.35
C LEU A 20 -10.17 0.38 -15.70
N ALA A 21 -8.93 0.87 -15.70
CA ALA A 21 -8.17 1.10 -16.93
C ALA A 21 -8.03 -0.18 -17.77
N ASN A 22 -7.68 -1.30 -17.14
CA ASN A 22 -7.56 -2.59 -17.82
C ASN A 22 -8.92 -3.13 -18.30
N GLY A 23 -9.99 -2.91 -17.52
CA GLY A 23 -11.35 -3.29 -17.90
C GLY A 23 -11.80 -2.56 -19.17
N HIS A 24 -11.54 -1.25 -19.25
CA HIS A 24 -11.78 -0.46 -20.46
C HIS A 24 -10.97 -0.93 -21.67
N ALA A 25 -9.74 -1.39 -21.47
CA ALA A 25 -8.91 -1.92 -22.54
C ALA A 25 -9.33 -3.32 -23.05
N THR A 26 -10.06 -4.09 -22.23
CA THR A 26 -10.37 -5.51 -22.51
C THR A 26 -11.84 -5.79 -22.79
N ALA A 27 -12.76 -4.91 -22.35
CA ALA A 27 -14.19 -5.08 -22.53
C ALA A 27 -14.79 -3.90 -23.32
N ASN A 28 -15.53 -4.24 -24.38
CA ASN A 28 -16.25 -3.25 -25.21
C ASN A 28 -17.73 -3.08 -24.82
N ASP A 29 -18.27 -3.99 -24.00
CA ASP A 29 -19.67 -3.94 -23.58
C ASP A 29 -19.90 -2.86 -22.52
N ARG A 30 -20.86 -1.97 -22.79
CA ARG A 30 -21.15 -0.83 -21.90
C ARG A 30 -21.71 -1.26 -20.54
N GLY A 31 -22.50 -2.34 -20.50
CA GLY A 31 -23.06 -2.88 -19.26
C GLY A 31 -21.98 -3.45 -18.35
N VAL A 32 -21.02 -4.18 -18.92
CA VAL A 32 -19.85 -4.71 -18.20
C VAL A 32 -19.00 -3.57 -17.63
N ILE A 33 -18.69 -2.55 -18.43
CA ILE A 33 -17.92 -1.39 -17.97
C ILE A 33 -18.65 -0.65 -16.84
N GLN A 34 -19.97 -0.45 -16.98
CA GLN A 34 -20.76 0.21 -15.95
C GLN A 34 -20.78 -0.60 -14.65
N ALA A 35 -20.95 -1.92 -14.73
CA ALA A 35 -20.89 -2.80 -13.56
C ALA A 35 -19.51 -2.75 -12.88
N LEU A 36 -18.43 -2.74 -13.66
CA LEU A 36 -17.06 -2.62 -13.14
C LEU A 36 -16.85 -1.30 -12.41
N LYS A 37 -17.32 -0.18 -12.97
CA LYS A 37 -17.29 1.15 -12.34
C LYS A 37 -18.04 1.17 -11.02
N SER A 38 -19.28 0.67 -11.01
CA SER A 38 -20.10 0.57 -9.80
C SER A 38 -19.43 -0.27 -8.71
N LEU A 39 -18.86 -1.43 -9.07
CA LEU A 39 -18.19 -2.30 -8.11
C LEU A 39 -16.90 -1.67 -7.58
N ALA A 40 -16.12 -0.99 -8.43
CA ALA A 40 -14.87 -0.36 -8.03
C ALA A 40 -15.12 0.76 -7.02
N ILE A 41 -16.10 1.65 -7.27
CA ILE A 41 -16.39 2.75 -6.34
C ILE A 41 -16.99 2.25 -5.03
N GLU A 42 -17.87 1.24 -5.06
CA GLU A 42 -18.40 0.61 -3.86
C GLU A 42 -17.27 0.05 -2.97
N LYS A 43 -16.34 -0.71 -3.56
CA LYS A 43 -15.17 -1.24 -2.87
C LYS A 43 -14.29 -0.15 -2.28
N ILE A 44 -14.06 0.93 -3.02
CA ILE A 44 -13.25 2.05 -2.55
C ILE A 44 -13.93 2.75 -1.37
N ILE A 45 -15.23 3.02 -1.44
CA ILE A 45 -15.95 3.68 -0.34
C ILE A 45 -15.89 2.81 0.92
N HIS A 46 -16.00 1.48 0.80
CA HIS A 46 -15.94 0.55 1.92
C HIS A 46 -14.61 0.52 2.69
N VAL A 47 -13.50 1.00 2.13
CA VAL A 47 -12.24 1.08 2.89
C VAL A 47 -12.17 2.28 3.83
N PHE A 48 -13.13 3.21 3.73
CA PHE A 48 -13.24 4.37 4.61
C PHE A 48 -14.31 4.15 5.69
N GLU A 49 -14.04 4.62 6.90
CA GLU A 49 -15.05 4.63 7.97
C GLU A 49 -16.14 5.66 7.69
N ASN A 50 -15.72 6.87 7.29
CA ASN A 50 -16.58 7.96 6.87
C ASN A 50 -15.83 8.84 5.86
N LEU A 51 -16.58 9.44 4.93
CA LEU A 51 -16.09 10.46 4.00
C LEU A 51 -17.02 11.68 4.10
N THR A 52 -16.43 12.87 4.10
CA THR A 52 -17.18 14.12 3.86
C THR A 52 -17.61 14.19 2.40
N ASP A 53 -18.59 15.04 2.08
CA ASP A 53 -19.06 15.21 0.71
C ASP A 53 -17.92 15.65 -0.24
N GLU A 54 -17.07 16.58 0.18
CA GLU A 54 -15.89 17.02 -0.59
C GLU A 54 -14.88 15.88 -0.85
N GLN A 55 -14.63 15.04 0.16
CA GLN A 55 -13.74 13.88 0.02
C GLN A 55 -14.34 12.82 -0.89
N LYS A 56 -15.65 12.61 -0.81
CA LYS A 56 -16.36 11.68 -1.67
C LYS A 56 -16.34 12.13 -3.12
N GLU A 57 -16.60 13.41 -3.40
CA GLU A 57 -16.49 13.98 -4.75
C GLU A 57 -15.08 13.81 -5.33
N LEU A 58 -14.04 13.99 -4.50
CA LEU A 58 -12.66 13.75 -4.92
C LEU A 58 -12.45 12.28 -5.30
N ILE A 59 -12.90 11.34 -4.49
CA ILE A 59 -12.74 9.89 -4.72
C ILE A 59 -13.57 9.41 -5.92
N ASP A 60 -14.79 9.93 -6.09
CA ASP A 60 -15.69 9.61 -7.21
C ASP A 60 -15.05 9.94 -8.58
N THR A 61 -14.04 10.82 -8.61
CA THR A 61 -13.29 11.07 -9.86
C THR A 61 -12.53 9.86 -10.39
N VAL A 62 -12.38 8.78 -9.61
CA VAL A 62 -11.89 7.48 -10.12
C VAL A 62 -12.77 6.94 -11.26
N LEU A 63 -14.06 7.30 -11.30
CA LEU A 63 -15.01 6.85 -12.32
C LEU A 63 -14.69 7.42 -13.71
N THR A 64 -13.85 8.46 -13.80
CA THR A 64 -13.40 9.04 -15.08
C THR A 64 -12.25 8.27 -15.70
N VAL A 65 -11.65 7.31 -14.98
CA VAL A 65 -10.52 6.51 -15.47
C VAL A 65 -10.95 5.60 -16.61
N GLN A 66 -10.34 5.76 -17.79
CA GLN A 66 -10.58 4.92 -18.97
C GLN A 66 -9.30 4.22 -19.45
N ASN A 67 -8.13 4.77 -19.14
CA ASN A 67 -6.85 4.22 -19.53
C ASN A 67 -5.82 4.40 -18.41
N ARG A 68 -4.57 4.02 -18.70
CA ARG A 68 -3.49 4.07 -17.72
C ARG A 68 -3.12 5.52 -17.38
N GLU A 69 -3.11 6.42 -18.35
CA GLU A 69 -2.80 7.84 -18.20
C GLU A 69 -3.83 8.54 -17.29
N ASP A 70 -5.11 8.23 -17.43
CA ASP A 70 -6.17 8.73 -16.57
C ASP A 70 -6.00 8.22 -15.14
N ALA A 71 -5.63 6.95 -14.98
CA ALA A 71 -5.39 6.36 -13.65
C ALA A 71 -4.24 7.08 -12.93
N GLU A 72 -3.12 7.30 -13.62
CA GLU A 72 -2.00 8.06 -13.04
C GLU A 72 -2.41 9.52 -12.73
N SER A 73 -3.18 10.16 -13.61
CA SER A 73 -3.67 11.53 -13.39
C SER A 73 -4.58 11.62 -12.16
N PHE A 74 -5.47 10.64 -11.97
CA PHE A 74 -6.31 10.51 -10.78
C PHE A 74 -5.46 10.28 -9.52
N LEU A 75 -4.46 9.41 -9.59
CA LEU A 75 -3.56 9.13 -8.45
C LEU A 75 -2.76 10.36 -8.04
N MET A 76 -2.23 11.11 -9.01
CA MET A 76 -1.57 12.39 -8.75
C MET A 76 -2.50 13.40 -8.07
N LYS A 77 -3.80 13.41 -8.44
CA LYS A 77 -4.80 14.30 -7.83
C LYS A 77 -5.07 13.96 -6.36
N ILE A 78 -5.10 12.67 -6.00
CA ILE A 78 -5.37 12.26 -4.60
C ILE A 78 -4.11 12.18 -3.72
N ASN A 79 -2.93 12.06 -4.32
CA ASN A 79 -1.64 11.92 -3.62
C ASN A 79 -1.36 13.01 -2.56
N PRO A 80 -1.73 14.30 -2.74
CA PRO A 80 -1.59 15.31 -1.69
C PRO A 80 -2.39 15.01 -0.42
N TYR A 81 -3.45 14.20 -0.51
CA TYR A 81 -4.32 13.85 0.60
C TYR A 81 -3.98 12.51 1.27
N VAL A 82 -2.86 11.90 0.86
CA VAL A 82 -2.34 10.67 1.47
C VAL A 82 -1.55 11.01 2.73
N ILE A 83 -1.97 10.40 3.85
CA ILE A 83 -1.26 10.41 5.12
C ILE A 83 -0.09 9.43 4.98
N PRO A 84 1.17 9.91 4.94
CA PRO A 84 2.32 9.02 4.89
C PRO A 84 2.36 8.13 6.14
N PHE A 85 3.03 6.98 6.07
CA PHE A 85 3.21 6.02 7.17
C PHE A 85 3.94 6.59 8.43
N GLN A 86 4.21 7.91 8.45
CA GLN A 86 5.02 8.71 9.36
C GLN A 86 6.53 8.51 9.23
N GLU A 87 7.28 9.53 9.65
CA GLU A 87 8.74 9.48 9.75
C GLU A 87 9.18 8.47 10.81
N VAL A 88 9.41 7.24 10.38
CA VAL A 88 10.11 6.26 11.20
C VAL A 88 11.58 6.69 11.29
N THR A 89 11.96 7.35 12.39
CA THR A 89 13.36 7.76 12.56
C THR A 89 14.27 6.57 12.88
N ALA A 90 15.55 6.69 12.55
CA ALA A 90 16.58 5.71 12.94
C ALA A 90 16.58 5.43 14.46
N GLN A 91 16.21 6.41 15.30
CA GLN A 91 16.09 6.22 16.74
C GLN A 91 14.89 5.33 17.11
N THR A 92 13.74 5.51 16.45
CA THR A 92 12.57 4.64 16.60
C THR A 92 12.91 3.20 16.23
N LEU A 93 13.64 3.00 15.12
CA LEU A 93 14.10 1.69 14.66
C LEU A 93 14.96 0.98 15.71
N LYS A 94 15.94 1.69 16.28
CA LYS A 94 16.81 1.14 17.35
C LYS A 94 16.03 0.76 18.61
N LYS A 95 15.00 1.54 18.98
CA LYS A 95 14.13 1.24 20.13
C LYS A 95 13.25 0.01 19.91
N LEU A 96 12.79 -0.22 18.68
CA LEU A 96 11.99 -1.40 18.33
C LEU A 96 12.82 -2.70 18.33
N PHE A 97 14.12 -2.60 18.06
CA PHE A 97 15.01 -3.76 17.98
C PHE A 97 16.25 -3.64 18.90
N PRO A 98 16.07 -3.55 20.23
CA PRO A 98 17.17 -3.27 21.17
C PRO A 98 18.24 -4.38 21.21
N LYS A 99 17.89 -5.60 20.80
CA LYS A 99 18.81 -6.76 20.75
C LYS A 99 19.64 -6.79 19.46
N ALA A 100 19.35 -5.96 18.46
CA ALA A 100 20.04 -5.90 17.18
C ALA A 100 21.18 -4.86 17.20
N LYS A 101 22.29 -5.18 17.87
CA LYS A 101 23.43 -4.25 18.12
C LYS A 101 24.08 -3.64 16.85
N LYS A 102 23.91 -4.25 15.67
CA LYS A 102 24.43 -3.78 14.37
C LYS A 102 23.35 -3.78 13.29
N LEU A 103 22.14 -3.32 13.64
CA LEU A 103 21.04 -3.23 12.69
C LEU A 103 21.42 -2.32 11.52
N LYS A 104 21.56 -2.90 10.32
CA LYS A 104 21.66 -2.15 9.07
C LYS A 104 20.27 -1.64 8.73
N LEU A 105 20.11 -0.32 8.67
CA LEU A 105 18.86 0.31 8.29
C LEU A 105 18.78 0.41 6.76
N PRO A 106 17.58 0.35 6.16
CA PRO A 106 17.41 0.70 4.77
C PRO A 106 17.70 2.19 4.57
N ASP A 107 17.96 2.59 3.33
CA ASP A 107 17.99 4.01 2.99
C ASP A 107 16.57 4.56 3.11
N MET A 108 16.37 5.47 4.05
CA MET A 108 15.04 6.02 4.34
C MET A 108 14.65 7.12 3.36
N GLU A 109 15.61 7.71 2.65
CA GLU A 109 15.36 8.79 1.68
C GLU A 109 14.79 8.24 0.36
N GLU A 110 15.07 6.98 0.03
CA GLU A 110 14.57 6.31 -1.17
C GLU A 110 13.14 5.75 -1.02
N ILE A 111 12.57 5.77 0.18
CA ILE A 111 11.29 5.11 0.47
C ILE A 111 10.15 6.12 0.41
N ASP A 112 9.22 5.92 -0.52
CA ASP A 112 7.97 6.68 -0.55
C ASP A 112 7.03 6.24 0.59
N MET A 113 7.01 7.04 1.65
CA MET A 113 6.19 6.81 2.83
C MET A 113 4.68 6.85 2.56
N LYS A 114 4.24 7.38 1.42
CA LYS A 114 2.83 7.40 1.01
C LYS A 114 2.39 6.10 0.36
N GLU A 115 3.32 5.31 -0.18
CA GLU A 115 3.01 4.04 -0.85
C GLU A 115 3.26 2.80 0.03
N ILE A 116 3.76 2.96 1.26
CA ILE A 116 3.98 1.82 2.17
C ILE A 116 2.92 1.74 3.28
N SER A 117 2.38 0.55 3.48
CA SER A 117 1.50 0.24 4.64
C SER A 117 2.27 -0.33 5.84
N TYR A 118 3.49 -0.80 5.59
CA TYR A 118 4.46 -1.26 6.59
C TYR A 118 5.87 -1.11 6.02
N LEU A 119 6.86 -0.88 6.89
CA LEU A 119 8.27 -0.83 6.48
C LEU A 119 8.88 -2.22 6.66
N SER A 120 9.57 -2.74 5.65
CA SER A 120 10.34 -3.97 5.81
C SER A 120 11.62 -3.97 5.01
N TRP A 121 12.66 -4.62 5.55
CA TRP A 121 13.93 -4.79 4.85
C TRP A 121 14.62 -6.07 5.31
N ILE A 122 15.58 -6.53 4.51
CA ILE A 122 16.39 -7.72 4.81
C ILE A 122 17.81 -7.27 5.11
N ASP A 123 18.32 -7.64 6.29
CA ASP A 123 19.74 -7.53 6.58
C ASP A 123 20.48 -8.73 5.97
N LYS A 124 21.18 -8.48 4.86
CA LYS A 124 21.98 -9.49 4.15
C LYS A 124 23.06 -10.13 5.04
N GLY A 125 23.54 -9.43 6.07
CA GLY A 125 24.59 -9.96 6.95
C GLY A 125 24.09 -11.01 7.95
N SER A 126 22.81 -10.96 8.31
CA SER A 126 22.21 -11.89 9.28
C SER A 126 21.11 -12.77 8.67
N SER A 127 20.79 -12.59 7.39
CA SER A 127 19.64 -13.21 6.70
C SER A 127 18.33 -13.05 7.46
N ARG A 128 18.21 -11.94 8.19
CA ARG A 128 17.00 -11.58 8.95
C ARG A 128 16.21 -10.54 8.21
N LYS A 129 14.89 -10.74 8.18
CA LYS A 129 13.94 -9.72 7.75
C LYS A 129 13.38 -9.00 8.97
N PHE A 130 13.31 -7.69 8.87
CA PHE A 130 12.68 -6.82 9.84
C PHE A 130 11.41 -6.25 9.22
N ILE A 131 10.33 -6.21 10.01
CA ILE A 131 9.03 -5.68 9.62
C ILE A 131 8.59 -4.72 10.72
N ILE A 132 8.09 -3.56 10.31
CA ILE A 132 7.54 -2.55 11.20
C ILE A 132 6.17 -2.18 10.68
N ALA A 133 5.19 -2.34 11.55
CA ALA A 133 3.81 -1.98 11.28
C ALA A 133 3.25 -1.22 12.48
N LYS A 134 2.06 -0.67 12.34
CA LYS A 134 1.29 -0.15 13.46
C LYS A 134 0.30 -1.21 13.91
N ASN A 135 0.13 -1.33 15.21
CA ASN A 135 -0.96 -2.13 15.78
C ASN A 135 -2.27 -1.32 15.82
N ASP A 136 -3.32 -1.97 16.31
CA ASP A 136 -4.69 -1.44 16.43
C ASP A 136 -4.76 -0.17 17.31
N LYS A 137 -3.75 0.07 18.15
CA LYS A 137 -3.62 1.27 19.00
C LYS A 137 -2.75 2.35 18.35
N ASN A 138 -2.49 2.25 17.05
CA ASN A 138 -1.64 3.14 16.26
C ASN A 138 -0.19 3.25 16.79
N LYS A 139 0.31 2.21 17.51
CA LYS A 139 1.69 2.16 18.02
C LYS A 139 2.56 1.30 17.11
N PHE A 140 3.80 1.74 16.88
CA PHE A 140 4.76 0.94 16.14
C PHE A 140 5.11 -0.35 16.88
N VAL A 141 5.08 -1.45 16.13
CA VAL A 141 5.53 -2.78 16.55
C VAL A 141 6.56 -3.28 15.56
N GLY A 142 7.62 -3.91 16.08
CA GLY A 142 8.68 -4.50 15.28
C GLY A 142 8.59 -6.02 15.34
N LEU A 143 8.65 -6.67 14.19
CA LEU A 143 8.87 -8.11 14.06
C LEU A 143 10.21 -8.35 13.38
N GLN A 144 10.93 -9.35 13.85
CA GLN A 144 12.18 -9.79 13.23
C GLN A 144 12.18 -11.32 13.15
N GLY A 145 12.75 -11.86 12.09
CA GLY A 145 12.76 -13.29 11.84
C GLY A 145 13.75 -13.67 10.77
N THR A 146 14.02 -14.95 10.61
CA THR A 146 14.79 -15.45 9.47
C THR A 146 13.96 -15.36 8.21
N PHE A 147 14.57 -15.00 7.08
CA PHE A 147 13.91 -14.96 5.79
C PHE A 147 14.67 -15.80 4.78
N GLN A 148 13.98 -16.79 4.20
CA GLN A 148 14.52 -17.65 3.16
C GLN A 148 13.73 -17.44 1.86
N SER A 149 14.36 -16.85 0.86
CA SER A 149 13.76 -16.72 -0.48
C SER A 149 13.45 -18.10 -1.06
N LEU A 150 12.26 -18.26 -1.65
CA LEU A 150 11.92 -19.46 -2.41
C LEU A 150 12.35 -19.36 -3.89
N ASN A 151 12.82 -18.17 -4.32
CA ASN A 151 13.23 -17.88 -5.70
C ASN A 151 12.19 -18.32 -6.77
N LYS A 152 10.91 -18.24 -6.41
CA LYS A 152 9.78 -18.58 -7.28
C LYS A 152 8.63 -17.63 -7.02
N LYS A 153 7.82 -17.40 -8.05
CA LYS A 153 6.56 -16.65 -7.90
C LYS A 153 5.52 -17.52 -7.21
N SER A 154 4.83 -16.95 -6.24
CA SER A 154 3.70 -17.58 -5.55
C SER A 154 2.83 -16.51 -4.89
N ILE A 155 1.78 -16.93 -4.18
CA ILE A 155 0.87 -16.00 -3.50
C ILE A 155 1.49 -15.56 -2.16
N CYS A 156 1.66 -14.26 -1.99
CA CYS A 156 2.13 -13.68 -0.74
C CYS A 156 1.01 -13.72 0.31
N SER A 157 1.29 -14.23 1.52
CA SER A 157 0.30 -14.29 2.60
C SER A 157 -0.07 -12.93 3.22
N LEU A 158 0.67 -11.85 2.88
CA LEU A 158 0.38 -10.50 3.36
C LEU A 158 -0.50 -9.72 2.38
N CYS A 159 -0.05 -9.58 1.13
CA CYS A 159 -0.77 -8.78 0.12
C CYS A 159 -1.70 -9.61 -0.77
N HIS A 160 -1.64 -10.95 -0.71
CA HIS A 160 -2.35 -11.88 -1.59
C HIS A 160 -2.02 -11.71 -3.09
N GLY A 161 -0.99 -10.92 -3.41
CA GLY A 161 -0.46 -10.77 -4.77
C GLY A 161 0.43 -11.95 -5.18
N HIS A 162 0.55 -12.15 -6.49
CA HIS A 162 1.44 -13.13 -7.08
C HIS A 162 2.84 -12.54 -7.29
N GLU A 163 3.71 -12.77 -6.33
CA GLU A 163 5.01 -12.11 -6.18
C GLU A 163 6.15 -13.11 -6.02
N GLU A 164 7.39 -12.63 -6.10
CA GLU A 164 8.54 -13.41 -5.63
C GLU A 164 8.51 -13.49 -4.09
N VAL A 165 8.32 -14.71 -3.57
CA VAL A 165 8.07 -14.92 -2.13
C VAL A 165 9.22 -15.66 -1.44
N GLY A 166 9.25 -15.54 -0.11
CA GLY A 166 10.12 -16.29 0.77
C GLY A 166 9.43 -16.65 2.08
N MET A 167 9.94 -17.67 2.77
CA MET A 167 9.46 -18.08 4.08
C MET A 167 10.03 -17.14 5.16
N PHE A 168 9.14 -16.55 5.96
CA PHE A 168 9.48 -15.72 7.11
C PHE A 168 9.13 -16.48 8.40
N LEU A 169 10.12 -16.70 9.27
CA LEU A 169 9.96 -17.38 10.56
C LEU A 169 10.44 -16.46 11.68
N VAL A 170 9.55 -16.14 12.62
CA VAL A 170 9.78 -15.25 13.78
C VAL A 170 10.38 -16.02 14.94
#